data_AF-A0A319EEM0-F1
#
_entry.id   AF-A0A319EEM0-F1
#
_cell.length_a   1.000
_cell.length_b   1.000
_cell.length_c   1.000
_cell.angle_alpha   90.00
_cell.angle_beta   90.00
_cell.angle_gamma   90.00
#
_symmetry.space_group_name_H-M   'P 1'
#
loop_
_entity.id
_entity.type
_entity.pdbx_description
1 polymer ?
#
loop_
_entity_poly.entity_id
_entity_poly.type
_entity_poly.pdbx_seq_one_letter_code
_entity_poly.pdbx_strand_id
1 'polypeptide(L)'
;MDLLSVLPDFPTKPYAHIIPPLERSHITTVDLITLDTLEVAKRARVPPADVRRLSAQIIRALHHDVGFEENKDADADADEPSSSLSIDVPVFPGPTTRLDASQWSAISTLDPTLDALLDGGIPTGYLMEVTGERCVPSLLQK
;
A
#
# COMPACT_ATOMS: atom_id res chain seq x y z
N MET A 1 -18.28 7.74 -2.73
CA MET A 1 -16.92 7.39 -2.25
C MET A 1 -16.31 6.47 -3.30
N ASP A 2 -15.00 6.48 -3.44
CA ASP A 2 -14.24 5.68 -4.42
C ASP A 2 -13.92 4.24 -3.97
N LEU A 3 -14.45 3.80 -2.83
CA LEU A 3 -14.11 2.53 -2.20
C LEU A 3 -14.28 1.31 -3.11
N LEU A 4 -15.39 1.23 -3.87
CA LEU A 4 -15.62 0.12 -4.80
C LEU A 4 -14.73 0.18 -6.05
N SER A 5 -14.10 1.33 -6.32
CA SER A 5 -13.10 1.46 -7.38
C SER A 5 -11.71 1.01 -6.91
N VAL A 6 -11.40 1.15 -5.61
CA VAL A 6 -10.11 0.76 -5.03
C VAL A 6 -10.13 -0.70 -4.59
N LEU A 7 -11.24 -1.16 -3.99
CA LEU A 7 -11.43 -2.52 -3.51
C LEU A 7 -12.79 -3.05 -4.00
N PRO A 8 -12.85 -3.68 -5.19
CA PRO A 8 -14.11 -4.12 -5.80
C PRO A 8 -14.83 -5.21 -4.99
N ASP A 9 -14.07 -6.08 -4.30
CA ASP A 9 -14.61 -7.20 -3.50
C ASP A 9 -14.87 -6.84 -2.02
N PHE A 10 -14.80 -5.56 -1.67
CA PHE A 10 -14.94 -5.13 -0.27
C PHE A 10 -16.35 -5.37 0.29
N PRO A 11 -16.51 -6.01 1.47
CA PRO A 11 -17.81 -6.24 2.08
C PRO A 11 -18.39 -4.95 2.67
N THR A 12 -19.26 -4.28 1.91
CA THR A 12 -19.92 -3.02 2.30
C THR A 12 -21.12 -3.21 3.25
N LYS A 13 -21.69 -4.42 3.33
CA LYS A 13 -22.86 -4.76 4.17
C LYS A 13 -22.74 -4.31 5.64
N PRO A 14 -21.63 -4.58 6.38
CA PRO A 14 -21.50 -4.17 7.79
C PRO A 14 -21.35 -2.64 8.01
N TYR A 15 -21.12 -1.87 6.94
CA TYR A 15 -20.89 -0.42 7.00
C TYR A 15 -21.91 0.39 6.22
N ALA A 16 -23.01 -0.23 5.79
CA ALA A 16 -24.04 0.41 5.00
C ALA A 16 -24.64 1.67 5.67
N HIS A 17 -24.57 1.78 7.00
CA HIS A 17 -25.05 2.94 7.75
C HIS A 17 -24.07 4.13 7.75
N ILE A 18 -22.76 3.89 7.62
CA ILE A 18 -21.74 4.94 7.62
C ILE A 18 -21.28 5.37 6.22
N ILE A 19 -21.45 4.50 5.21
CA ILE A 19 -21.06 4.81 3.83
C ILE A 19 -21.80 6.06 3.32
N PRO A 20 -23.15 6.17 3.37
CA PRO A 20 -23.84 7.32 2.82
C PRO A 20 -23.46 8.67 3.49
N PRO A 21 -23.28 8.77 4.82
CA PRO A 21 -22.71 9.96 5.46
C PRO A 21 -21.30 10.33 4.98
N LEU A 22 -20.41 9.35 4.81
CA LEU A 22 -19.04 9.57 4.31
C LEU A 22 -19.05 10.06 2.85
N GLU A 23 -19.98 9.56 2.03
CA GLU A 23 -20.13 10.00 0.64
C GLU A 23 -20.61 11.46 0.54
N ARG A 24 -21.59 11.84 1.37
CA ARG A 24 -22.11 13.22 1.40
C ARG A 24 -21.07 14.24 1.85
N SER A 25 -20.12 13.83 2.70
CA SER A 25 -19.02 14.71 3.15
C SER A 25 -17.81 14.71 2.21
N HIS A 26 -17.92 14.02 1.06
CA HIS A 26 -16.86 13.86 0.05
C HIS A 26 -15.57 13.27 0.61
N ILE A 27 -15.68 12.31 1.53
CA ILE A 27 -14.52 11.61 2.09
C ILE A 27 -14.14 10.46 1.15
N THR A 28 -12.88 10.45 0.72
CA THR A 28 -12.30 9.41 -0.14
C THR A 28 -11.67 8.29 0.69
N THR A 29 -11.33 7.18 0.04
CA THR A 29 -10.63 6.05 0.65
C THR A 29 -9.24 6.48 1.13
N VAL A 30 -8.57 7.37 0.38
CA VAL A 30 -7.30 7.98 0.77
C VAL A 30 -7.45 8.83 2.03
N ASP A 31 -8.48 9.69 2.10
CA ASP A 31 -8.73 10.51 3.28
C ASP A 31 -8.95 9.64 4.54
N LEU A 32 -9.64 8.52 4.37
CA LEU A 32 -9.97 7.60 5.45
C LEU A 32 -8.76 6.84 6.04
N ILE A 33 -7.70 6.65 5.24
CA ILE A 33 -6.46 5.98 5.67
C ILE A 33 -5.34 6.95 6.06
N THR A 34 -5.38 8.20 5.56
CA THR A 34 -4.31 9.19 5.78
C THR A 34 -4.63 10.22 6.86
N LEU A 35 -5.90 10.61 7.04
CA LEU A 35 -6.31 11.62 8.01
C LEU A 35 -6.60 11.01 9.38
N ASP A 36 -6.63 11.87 10.40
CA ASP A 36 -7.03 11.43 11.73
C ASP A 36 -8.51 11.03 11.77
N THR A 37 -8.76 9.92 12.45
CA THR A 37 -10.09 9.29 12.58
C THR A 37 -11.11 10.22 13.21
N LEU A 38 -10.69 11.10 14.15
CA LEU A 38 -11.58 12.06 14.78
C LEU A 38 -11.95 13.21 13.82
N GLU A 39 -11.04 13.62 12.95
CA GLU A 39 -11.31 14.64 11.93
C GLU A 39 -12.33 14.14 10.90
N VAL A 40 -12.14 12.91 10.41
CA VAL A 40 -13.07 12.23 9.50
C VAL A 40 -14.44 12.07 10.13
N ALA A 41 -14.50 11.60 11.39
CA ALA A 41 -15.74 11.42 12.13
C ALA A 41 -16.52 12.73 12.31
N LYS A 42 -15.83 13.83 12.65
CA LYS A 42 -16.44 15.16 12.78
C LYS A 42 -17.02 15.66 11.46
N ARG A 43 -16.28 15.48 10.35
CA ARG A 43 -16.68 15.97 9.02
C ARG A 43 -17.89 15.21 8.48
N ALA A 44 -17.94 13.89 8.66
CA ALA A 44 -19.04 13.04 8.20
C ALA A 44 -20.20 12.90 9.20
N ARG A 45 -20.05 13.41 10.43
CA ARG A 45 -21.02 13.26 11.54
C ARG A 45 -21.35 11.80 11.85
N VAL A 46 -20.31 10.97 11.92
CA VAL A 46 -20.41 9.53 12.23
C VAL A 46 -19.64 9.20 13.51
N PRO A 47 -19.94 8.08 14.20
CA PRO A 47 -19.19 7.67 15.37
C PRO A 47 -17.71 7.38 15.02
N PRO A 48 -16.73 7.89 15.79
CA PRO A 48 -15.31 7.63 15.53
C PRO A 48 -14.95 6.14 15.59
N ALA A 49 -15.67 5.37 16.42
CA ALA A 49 -15.47 3.92 16.51
C ALA A 49 -15.75 3.20 15.18
N ASP A 50 -16.82 3.60 14.48
CA ASP A 50 -17.19 3.02 13.19
C ASP A 50 -16.20 3.39 12.09
N VAL A 51 -15.71 4.63 12.10
CA VAL A 51 -14.66 5.11 11.18
C VAL A 51 -13.38 4.30 11.37
N ARG A 52 -12.91 4.15 12.62
CA ARG A 52 -11.72 3.35 12.91
C ARG A 52 -11.86 1.90 12.44
N ARG A 53 -13.02 1.30 12.68
CA ARG A 53 -13.30 -0.08 12.28
C ARG A 53 -13.29 -0.23 10.76
N LEU A 54 -13.88 0.73 10.04
CA LEU A 54 -13.86 0.76 8.59
C LEU A 54 -12.44 0.94 8.04
N SER A 55 -11.67 1.93 8.53
CA SER A 55 -10.28 2.15 8.12
C SER A 55 -9.43 0.91 8.31
N ALA A 56 -9.56 0.25 9.47
CA ALA A 56 -8.82 -0.98 9.75
C ALA A 56 -9.17 -2.10 8.78
N GLN A 57 -10.45 -2.31 8.49
CA GLN A 57 -10.85 -3.36 7.54
C GLN A 57 -10.41 -3.04 6.11
N ILE A 58 -10.39 -1.77 5.71
CA ILE A 58 -9.86 -1.33 4.41
C ILE A 58 -8.36 -1.61 4.33
N ILE A 59 -7.60 -1.27 5.38
CA ILE A 59 -6.16 -1.57 5.44
C ILE A 59 -5.91 -3.07 5.32
N ARG A 60 -6.69 -3.91 6.03
CA ARG A 60 -6.59 -5.37 5.93
C ARG A 60 -6.91 -5.89 4.52
N ALA A 61 -7.98 -5.39 3.92
CA ALA A 61 -8.36 -5.77 2.57
C ALA A 61 -7.29 -5.35 1.55
N LEU A 62 -6.68 -4.17 1.73
CA LEU A 62 -5.59 -3.69 0.88
C LEU A 62 -4.32 -4.52 1.06
N HIS A 63 -3.96 -4.87 2.29
CA HIS A 63 -2.86 -5.78 2.57
C HIS A 63 -3.06 -7.13 1.88
N HIS A 64 -4.26 -7.72 1.99
CA HIS A 64 -4.58 -8.97 1.31
C HIS A 64 -4.55 -8.86 -0.22
N ASP A 65 -5.08 -7.76 -0.78
CA ASP A 65 -5.08 -7.51 -2.24
C ASP A 65 -3.66 -7.43 -2.81
N VAL A 66 -2.73 -6.83 -2.05
CA VAL A 66 -1.32 -6.77 -2.42
C VAL A 66 -0.63 -8.14 -2.20
N GLY A 67 -1.16 -9.00 -1.33
CA GLY A 67 -0.65 -10.33 -1.03
C GLY A 67 0.14 -10.43 0.29
N PHE A 68 -0.17 -9.56 1.24
CA PHE A 68 0.27 -9.65 2.62
C PHE A 68 -0.71 -10.47 3.46
N GLU A 69 -0.19 -11.25 4.40
CA GLU A 69 -0.97 -12.14 5.26
C GLU A 69 -0.92 -11.68 6.72
N GLU A 70 -2.03 -11.84 7.42
CA GLU A 70 -2.09 -11.66 8.88
C GLU A 70 -1.70 -12.98 9.57
N ASN A 71 -0.87 -12.90 10.62
CA ASN A 71 -0.52 -14.07 11.42
C ASN A 71 -1.75 -14.55 12.23
N LYS A 72 -2.46 -15.55 11.71
CA LYS A 72 -3.65 -16.14 12.38
C LYS A 72 -3.31 -17.01 13.59
N ASP A 73 -2.03 -17.25 13.86
CA ASP A 73 -1.55 -18.13 14.95
C ASP A 73 -1.66 -17.50 16.36
N ALA A 74 -2.14 -16.26 16.48
CA ALA A 74 -2.36 -15.61 17.78
C ALA A 74 -3.76 -15.83 18.38
N ASP A 75 -4.72 -16.42 17.64
CA ASP A 75 -6.15 -16.43 18.00
C ASP A 75 -6.75 -17.83 18.26
N ALA A 76 -5.94 -18.86 18.50
CA ALA A 76 -6.45 -20.18 18.85
C ALA A 76 -6.94 -20.31 20.32
N ASP A 77 -6.86 -19.25 21.14
CA ASP A 77 -7.24 -19.33 22.56
C ASP A 77 -7.74 -17.98 23.14
N ALA A 78 -8.79 -17.40 22.55
CA ALA A 78 -9.49 -16.25 23.14
C ALA A 78 -10.95 -16.11 22.68
N ASP A 79 -11.85 -16.89 23.28
CA ASP A 79 -13.26 -16.49 23.45
C ASP A 79 -13.31 -15.29 24.42
N GLU A 80 -13.16 -14.05 23.94
CA GLU A 80 -13.56 -12.81 24.67
C GLU A 80 -13.64 -11.62 23.70
N PRO A 81 -14.72 -10.79 23.72
CA PRO A 81 -14.84 -9.61 22.87
C PRO A 81 -13.99 -8.47 23.45
N SER A 82 -12.68 -8.51 23.18
CA SER A 82 -11.74 -7.54 23.73
C SER A 82 -11.93 -6.15 23.10
N SER A 83 -12.37 -5.20 23.92
CA SER A 83 -12.70 -3.82 23.55
C SER A 83 -11.47 -2.91 23.30
N SER A 84 -10.29 -3.48 23.06
CA SER A 84 -9.05 -2.74 22.74
C SER A 84 -8.69 -2.92 21.27
N LEU A 85 -9.24 -2.05 20.42
CA LEU A 85 -8.87 -1.90 19.00
C LEU A 85 -7.51 -1.18 18.86
N SER A 86 -6.44 -1.76 19.41
CA SER A 86 -5.06 -1.43 19.01
C SER A 86 -4.66 -2.39 17.89
N ILE A 87 -4.95 -1.98 16.67
CA ILE A 87 -4.78 -2.75 15.45
C ILE A 87 -3.36 -2.50 14.94
N ASP A 88 -2.39 -3.13 15.59
CA ASP A 88 -1.10 -3.41 14.98
C ASP A 88 -0.93 -4.92 15.01
N VAL A 89 -1.76 -5.60 14.21
CA VAL A 89 -1.52 -7.02 13.92
C VAL A 89 -0.27 -7.06 13.04
N PRO A 90 0.80 -7.76 13.45
CA PRO A 90 1.98 -7.89 12.61
C PRO A 90 1.57 -8.55 11.29
N VAL A 91 1.72 -7.79 10.21
CA VAL A 91 1.44 -8.23 8.85
C VAL A 91 2.74 -8.75 8.25
N PHE A 92 2.70 -9.92 7.63
CA PHE A 92 3.86 -10.56 7.02
C PHE A 92 3.71 -10.60 5.50
N PRO A 93 4.81 -10.45 4.73
CA PRO A 93 4.77 -10.70 3.30
C PRO A 93 4.33 -12.15 3.03
N GLY A 94 3.23 -12.31 2.30
CA GLY A 94 2.76 -13.61 1.81
C GLY A 94 3.67 -14.16 0.70
N PRO A 95 3.35 -15.36 0.18
CA PRO A 95 4.16 -16.03 -0.84
C PRO A 95 4.37 -15.21 -2.12
N THR A 96 3.39 -14.37 -2.48
CA THR A 96 3.42 -13.52 -3.68
C THR A 96 4.13 -12.19 -3.47
N THR A 97 4.25 -11.71 -2.22
CA THR A 97 4.89 -10.43 -1.86
C THR A 97 6.24 -10.61 -1.20
N ARG A 98 6.67 -11.86 -0.98
CA ARG A 98 7.99 -12.17 -0.45
C ARG A 98 9.05 -11.72 -1.46
N LEU A 99 9.70 -10.62 -1.14
CA LEU A 99 10.82 -10.08 -1.89
C LEU A 99 12.04 -10.98 -1.70
N ASP A 100 12.41 -11.72 -2.73
CA ASP A 100 13.74 -12.30 -2.79
C ASP A 100 14.73 -11.18 -3.17
N ALA A 101 15.33 -10.55 -2.17
CA ALA A 101 16.29 -9.47 -2.38
C ALA A 101 17.49 -9.91 -3.24
N SER A 102 17.79 -11.21 -3.30
CA SER A 102 18.86 -11.73 -4.16
C SER A 102 18.55 -11.61 -5.65
N GLN A 103 17.26 -11.54 -6.02
CA GLN A 103 16.83 -11.37 -7.41
C GLN A 103 16.91 -9.90 -7.87
N TRP A 104 17.01 -8.93 -6.94
CA TRP A 104 17.08 -7.49 -7.21
C TRP A 104 18.49 -6.95 -6.96
N SER A 105 19.48 -7.62 -7.56
CA SER A 105 20.89 -7.26 -7.47
C SER A 105 21.30 -6.11 -8.39
N ALA A 106 20.49 -5.75 -9.39
CA ALA A 106 20.78 -4.68 -10.35
C ALA A 106 19.52 -3.90 -10.77
N ILE A 107 19.71 -2.63 -11.11
CA ILE A 107 18.69 -1.70 -11.65
C ILE A 107 18.97 -1.51 -13.14
N SER A 108 18.06 -1.96 -14.00
CA SER A 108 18.17 -1.80 -15.45
C SER A 108 18.33 -0.31 -15.84
N THR A 109 19.20 -0.07 -16.81
CA THR A 109 19.42 1.23 -17.47
C THR A 109 18.36 1.55 -18.53
N LEU A 110 17.43 0.61 -18.78
CA LEU A 110 16.46 0.62 -19.88
C LEU A 110 17.10 0.57 -21.28
N ASP A 111 18.40 0.30 -21.37
CA ASP A 111 19.11 -0.01 -22.60
C ASP A 111 19.66 -1.44 -22.54
N PRO A 112 19.18 -2.38 -23.39
CA PRO A 112 19.59 -3.77 -23.33
C PRO A 112 21.09 -4.00 -23.56
N THR A 113 21.75 -3.11 -24.31
CA THR A 113 23.17 -3.20 -24.60
C THR A 113 23.99 -2.79 -23.38
N LEU A 114 23.62 -1.67 -22.74
CA LEU A 114 24.26 -1.24 -21.50
C LEU A 114 23.99 -2.21 -20.35
N ASP A 115 22.78 -2.75 -20.24
CA ASP A 115 22.47 -3.76 -19.24
C ASP A 115 23.31 -5.03 -19.45
N ALA A 116 23.48 -5.48 -20.69
CA ALA A 116 24.37 -6.62 -20.98
C ALA A 116 25.84 -6.33 -20.63
N LEU A 117 26.30 -5.09 -20.83
CA LEU A 117 27.66 -4.66 -20.46
C LEU A 117 27.86 -4.56 -18.95
N LEU A 118 26.80 -4.24 -18.20
CA LEU A 118 26.80 -4.08 -16.74
C LEU A 118 26.29 -5.33 -16.01
N ASP A 119 26.17 -6.48 -16.69
CA ASP A 119 25.67 -7.74 -16.13
C ASP A 119 24.27 -7.64 -15.48
N GLY A 120 23.36 -6.93 -16.17
CA GLY A 120 21.97 -6.75 -15.78
C GLY A 120 21.59 -5.32 -15.34
N GLY A 121 22.56 -4.41 -15.23
CA GLY A 121 22.32 -2.98 -14.95
C GLY A 121 23.18 -2.42 -13.82
N ILE A 122 22.71 -1.37 -13.16
CA ILE A 122 23.43 -0.72 -12.04
C ILE A 122 23.32 -1.59 -10.79
N PRO A 123 24.43 -2.12 -10.23
CA PRO A 123 24.39 -3.02 -9.09
C PRO A 123 23.94 -2.32 -7.81
N THR A 124 23.08 -2.97 -7.03
CA THR A 124 22.67 -2.50 -5.70
C THR A 124 23.76 -2.78 -4.67
N GLY A 125 23.85 -1.95 -3.62
CA GLY A 125 24.86 -2.11 -2.56
C GLY A 125 26.27 -1.60 -2.90
N TYR A 126 26.48 -1.06 -4.11
CA TYR A 126 27.73 -0.46 -4.54
C TYR A 126 27.54 1.01 -4.95
N LEU A 127 28.61 1.81 -4.88
CA LEU A 127 28.66 3.14 -5.46
C LEU A 127 29.16 3.03 -6.91
N MET A 128 28.38 3.53 -7.86
CA MET A 128 28.77 3.63 -9.27
C MET A 128 28.94 5.10 -9.65
N GLU A 129 30.08 5.44 -10.26
CA GLU A 129 30.34 6.77 -10.81
C GLU A 129 30.16 6.72 -12.34
N VAL A 130 29.38 7.66 -12.88
CA VAL A 130 29.25 7.88 -14.32
C VAL A 130 30.04 9.12 -14.69
N THR A 131 31.08 8.95 -15.50
CA THR A 131 31.95 10.03 -15.95
C THR A 131 31.97 10.12 -17.48
N GLY A 132 32.03 11.32 -18.01
CA GLY A 132 32.00 11.58 -19.44
C GLY A 132 32.06 13.06 -19.76
N GLU A 133 32.25 13.37 -21.03
CA GLU A 133 32.16 14.73 -21.53
C GLU A 133 30.69 15.19 -21.63
N ARG A 134 30.48 16.50 -21.66
CA ARG A 134 29.14 17.06 -21.85
C ARG A 134 28.55 16.58 -23.18
N CYS A 135 27.36 15.99 -23.14
CA CYS A 135 26.62 15.71 -24.36
C CYS A 135 26.20 17.05 -25.00
N VAL A 136 26.74 17.35 -26.18
CA VAL A 136 26.35 18.54 -26.96
C VAL A 136 25.46 18.06 -28.11
N PRO A 137 24.15 18.42 -28.13
CA PRO A 137 23.19 17.87 -29.10
C PRO A 137 23.40 18.36 -30.55
N SER A 138 24.52 19.02 -30.87
CA SER A 138 24.74 19.74 -32.12
C SER A 138 25.24 18.89 -33.30
N LEU A 139 25.11 17.56 -33.29
CA LEU A 139 25.57 16.69 -34.40
C LEU A 139 24.53 15.68 -34.92
N LEU A 140 23.26 15.80 -34.53
CA LEU A 140 22.17 14.94 -35.03
C LEU A 140 21.45 15.47 -36.29
N GLN A 141 22.05 16.43 -37.00
CA GLN A 141 21.65 16.78 -38.37
C GLN A 141 22.66 16.24 -39.38
N LYS A 142 22.41 15.03 -39.88
CA LYS A 142 22.76 14.61 -41.24
C LYS A 142 21.94 13.40 -41.63
#